data_AF-A0A1B2Z7L2-F1
#
_entry.id   AF-A0A1B2Z7L2-F1
#
_cell.length_a   1.000
_cell.length_b   1.000
_cell.length_c   1.000
_cell.angle_alpha   90.00
_cell.angle_beta   90.00
_cell.angle_gamma   90.00
#
_symmetry.space_group_name_H-M   'P 1'
#
loop_
_entity.id
_entity.type
_entity.pdbx_description
1 polymer ?
#
loop_
_entity_poly.entity_id
_entity_poly.type
_entity_poly.pdbx_seq_one_letter_code
_entity_poly.pdbx_strand_id
1 'polypeptide(L)'
;MLWSKITATSIIVGMLTSIYGHLSKSRLQVFIISILIGVIVFYVKYWITGHYFDPAIMGAFTGALLGVIYAIGEKINSFFKA
;
A
#
# COMPACT_ATOMS: atom_id res chain seq x y z
N MET A 1 13.40 -3.83 -18.76
CA MET A 1 11.98 -4.18 -18.51
C MET A 1 11.69 -4.64 -17.06
N LEU A 2 12.65 -4.56 -16.11
CA LEU A 2 12.45 -4.92 -14.70
C LEU A 2 11.61 -3.88 -13.93
N TRP A 3 11.86 -2.59 -14.19
CA TRP A 3 11.18 -1.47 -13.56
C TRP A 3 9.67 -1.47 -13.80
N SER A 4 9.24 -1.78 -15.02
CA SER A 4 7.83 -1.76 -15.42
C SER A 4 6.94 -2.67 -14.55
N LYS A 5 7.45 -3.82 -14.09
CA LYS A 5 6.68 -4.79 -13.29
C LYS A 5 6.53 -4.34 -11.84
N ILE A 6 7.61 -3.78 -11.26
CA ILE A 6 7.62 -3.29 -9.88
C ILE A 6 6.79 -2.01 -9.77
N THR A 7 6.91 -1.10 -10.75
CA THR A 7 6.12 0.12 -10.83
C THR A 7 4.62 -0.18 -11.00
N ALA A 8 4.26 -1.17 -11.82
CA ALA A 8 2.86 -1.56 -11.95
C ALA A 8 2.28 -2.09 -10.62
N THR A 9 3.03 -2.91 -9.87
CA THR A 9 2.58 -3.39 -8.56
C THR A 9 2.42 -2.29 -7.53
N SER A 10 3.33 -1.30 -7.48
CA SER A 10 3.23 -0.21 -6.51
C SER A 10 2.04 0.72 -6.80
N ILE A 11 1.69 0.92 -8.07
CA ILE A 11 0.47 1.64 -8.47
C ILE A 11 -0.79 0.89 -7.97
N ILE A 12 -0.83 -0.44 -8.12
CA ILE A 12 -1.95 -1.26 -7.64
C ILE A 12 -2.07 -1.19 -6.12
N VAL A 13 -0.95 -1.33 -5.40
CA VAL A 13 -0.93 -1.18 -3.92
C VAL A 13 -1.43 0.22 -3.54
N GLY A 14 -0.97 1.27 -4.23
CA GLY A 14 -1.44 2.64 -4.05
C GLY A 14 -2.95 2.79 -4.19
N MET A 15 -3.53 2.30 -5.30
CA MET A 15 -4.98 2.35 -5.53
C MET A 15 -5.76 1.63 -4.44
N LEU A 16 -5.38 0.39 -4.11
CA LEU A 16 -6.09 -0.41 -3.10
C LEU A 16 -5.99 0.22 -1.70
N THR A 17 -4.80 0.74 -1.36
CA THR A 17 -4.58 1.43 -0.08
C THR A 17 -5.38 2.73 0.00
N SER A 18 -5.50 3.47 -1.11
CA SER A 18 -6.31 4.70 -1.19
C SER A 18 -7.78 4.43 -0.93
N ILE A 19 -8.34 3.39 -1.56
CA ILE A 19 -9.73 3.00 -1.41
C ILE A 19 -9.99 2.62 0.06
N TYR A 20 -9.11 1.79 0.63
CA TYR A 20 -9.24 1.40 2.03
C TYR A 20 -9.09 2.58 3.01
N GLY A 21 -8.14 3.48 2.74
CA GLY A 21 -7.90 4.69 3.54
C GLY A 21 -9.11 5.63 3.58
N HIS A 22 -9.91 5.71 2.51
CA HIS A 22 -11.13 6.49 2.51
C HIS A 22 -12.27 5.82 3.31
N LEU A 23 -12.37 4.49 3.25
CA LEU A 23 -13.45 3.74 3.91
C LEU A 23 -13.26 3.61 5.43
N SER A 24 -12.01 3.55 5.89
CA SER A 24 -11.70 3.30 7.30
C SER A 24 -11.72 4.58 8.13
N LYS A 25 -12.23 4.48 9.36
CA LYS A 25 -12.28 5.59 10.35
C LYS A 25 -11.08 5.60 11.29
N SER A 26 -10.24 4.56 11.27
CA SER A 26 -9.13 4.38 12.22
C SER A 26 -7.78 4.42 11.50
N ARG A 27 -6.96 5.42 11.86
CA ARG A 27 -5.62 5.64 11.28
C ARG A 27 -4.68 4.44 11.46
N LEU A 28 -4.74 3.80 12.61
CA LEU A 28 -3.91 2.61 12.91
C LEU A 28 -4.35 1.41 12.07
N GLN A 29 -5.65 1.28 11.83
CA GLN A 29 -6.20 0.24 10.97
C GLN A 29 -5.80 0.46 9.51
N VAL A 30 -5.86 1.69 9.01
CA VAL A 30 -5.37 2.05 7.66
C VAL A 30 -3.91 1.65 7.48
N PHE A 31 -3.06 1.90 8.48
CA PHE A 31 -1.65 1.54 8.44
C PHE A 31 -1.40 0.02 8.45
N ILE A 32 -2.09 -0.75 9.29
CA ILE A 32 -1.90 -2.21 9.34
C ILE A 32 -2.44 -2.88 8.06
N ILE A 33 -3.60 -2.45 7.58
CA ILE A 33 -4.23 -3.04 6.40
C ILE A 33 -3.42 -2.68 5.14
N SER A 34 -2.84 -1.48 5.05
CA SER A 34 -2.01 -1.11 3.91
C SER A 34 -0.77 -2.01 3.79
N ILE A 35 -0.14 -2.37 4.92
CA ILE A 35 0.96 -3.34 4.97
C ILE A 35 0.50 -4.70 4.45
N LEU A 36 -0.65 -5.18 4.91
CA LEU A 36 -1.24 -6.45 4.44
C LEU A 36 -1.52 -6.44 2.94
N ILE A 37 -2.14 -5.37 2.41
CA ILE A 37 -2.40 -5.19 0.98
C ILE A 37 -1.09 -5.23 0.20
N GLY A 38 -0.07 -4.50 0.65
CA GLY A 38 1.25 -4.47 0.03
C GLY A 38 1.89 -5.85 -0.05
N VAL A 39 1.90 -6.60 1.06
CA VAL A 39 2.43 -7.97 1.11
C VAL A 39 1.66 -8.88 0.14
N ILE A 40 0.32 -8.86 0.18
CA ILE A 40 -0.51 -9.71 -0.68
C ILE A 40 -0.24 -9.43 -2.16
N VAL A 41 -0.24 -8.16 -2.59
CA VAL A 41 -0.04 -7.79 -4.00
C VAL A 41 1.36 -8.19 -4.50
N PHE A 42 2.39 -8.01 -3.68
CA PHE A 42 3.74 -8.43 -4.04
C PHE A 42 3.89 -9.96 -4.08
N TYR A 43 3.22 -10.70 -3.21
CA TYR A 43 3.16 -12.16 -3.27
C TYR A 43 2.41 -12.67 -4.51
N VAL A 44 1.28 -12.05 -4.86
CA VAL A 44 0.53 -12.38 -6.08
C VAL A 44 1.38 -12.13 -7.32
N LYS A 45 2.09 -10.99 -7.38
CA LYS A 45 3.06 -10.72 -8.46
C LYS A 45 4.16 -11.77 -8.48
N TYR A 46 4.69 -12.17 -7.33
CA TYR A 46 5.72 -13.20 -7.27
C TYR A 46 5.22 -14.52 -7.89
N TRP A 47 4.01 -14.97 -7.55
CA TRP A 47 3.39 -16.16 -8.15
C TRP A 47 3.21 -16.05 -9.67
N ILE A 48 2.76 -14.90 -10.18
CA ILE A 48 2.50 -14.73 -11.62
C ILE A 48 3.79 -14.60 -12.43
N THR A 49 4.80 -13.92 -11.87
CA THR A 49 6.01 -13.54 -12.61
C THR A 49 7.23 -14.40 -12.32
N GLY A 50 7.17 -15.29 -11.32
CA GLY A 50 8.30 -16.11 -10.86
C GLY A 50 9.48 -15.30 -10.29
N HIS A 51 9.30 -14.00 -10.08
CA HIS A 51 10.40 -13.09 -9.78
C HIS A 51 10.63 -12.95 -8.27
N TYR A 52 11.58 -13.72 -7.75
CA TYR A 52 12.06 -13.66 -6.37
C TYR A 52 12.80 -12.34 -6.10
N PHE A 53 12.06 -11.38 -5.55
CA PHE A 53 12.61 -10.21 -4.88
C PHE A 53 11.77 -10.09 -3.62
N ASP A 54 12.35 -10.41 -2.46
CA ASP A 54 11.71 -10.60 -1.14
C ASP A 54 10.31 -9.96 -1.04
N PRO A 55 9.26 -10.66 -1.51
CA PRO A 55 7.97 -10.04 -1.78
C PRO A 55 7.28 -9.60 -0.49
N ALA A 56 7.58 -10.30 0.61
CA ALA A 56 7.16 -9.92 1.95
C ALA A 56 7.72 -8.55 2.36
N ILE A 57 9.04 -8.36 2.26
CA ILE A 57 9.71 -7.13 2.72
C ILE A 57 9.33 -5.96 1.81
N MET A 58 9.40 -6.15 0.48
CA MET A 58 9.05 -5.09 -0.47
C MET A 58 7.58 -4.69 -0.38
N GLY A 59 6.68 -5.67 -0.25
CA GLY A 59 5.25 -5.42 -0.06
C GLY A 59 4.95 -4.71 1.24
N ALA A 60 5.52 -5.17 2.37
CA ALA A 60 5.32 -4.55 3.66
C ALA A 60 5.85 -3.10 3.69
N PHE A 61 7.01 -2.84 3.13
CA PHE A 61 7.61 -1.51 3.09
C PHE A 61 6.79 -0.55 2.21
N THR A 62 6.36 -1.00 1.03
CA THR A 62 5.51 -0.21 0.13
C THR A 62 4.16 0.10 0.77
N GLY A 63 3.53 -0.90 1.39
CA GLY A 63 2.26 -0.75 2.10
C GLY A 63 2.37 0.17 3.33
N ALA A 64 3.46 0.07 4.10
CA ALA A 64 3.71 0.94 5.24
C ALA A 64 3.88 2.41 4.82
N LEU A 65 4.71 2.68 3.79
CA LEU A 65 4.92 4.04 3.29
C LEU A 65 3.61 4.68 2.82
N LEU A 66 2.82 3.95 2.03
CA LEU A 66 1.52 4.43 1.56
C LEU A 66 0.54 4.63 2.73
N GLY A 67 0.48 3.68 3.67
CA GLY A 67 -0.35 3.79 4.86
C GLY A 67 -0.06 5.04 5.69
N VAL A 68 1.22 5.39 5.87
CA VAL A 68 1.63 6.63 6.55
C VAL A 68 1.18 7.86 5.77
N ILE A 69 1.38 7.89 4.45
CA ILE A 69 0.95 9.01 3.60
C ILE A 69 -0.57 9.22 3.71
N TYR A 70 -1.36 8.15 3.67
CA TYR A 70 -2.82 8.24 3.81
C TYR A 70 -3.24 8.66 5.22
N ALA A 71 -2.61 8.16 6.27
CA ALA A 71 -2.90 8.57 7.65
C ALA A 71 -2.58 10.06 7.89
N ILE A 72 -1.52 10.58 7.29
CA ILE A 72 -1.19 12.01 7.32
C ILE A 72 -2.20 12.82 6.48
N GLY A 73 -2.54 12.34 5.28
CA GLY A 73 -3.52 12.98 4.41
C GLY A 73 -4.91 13.11 5.05
N GLU A 74 -5.35 12.09 5.79
CA GLU A 74 -6.59 12.14 6.58
C GLU A 74 -6.49 13.19 7.70
N LYS A 75 -5.35 13.27 8.40
CA LYS A 75 -5.12 14.29 9.43
C LYS A 75 -5.23 15.70 8.85
N ILE A 76 -4.61 15.95 7.69
CA ILE A 76 -4.68 17.25 7.01
C ILE A 76 -6.11 17.57 6.61
N ASN A 77 -6.82 16.63 5.96
CA ASN A 77 -8.23 16.82 5.60
C ASN A 77 -9.12 17.11 6.81
N SER A 78 -8.92 16.39 7.93
CA SER A 78 -9.68 16.63 9.16
C SER A 78 -9.40 18.01 9.76
N PHE A 79 -8.18 18.54 9.60
CA PHE A 79 -7.81 19.87 10.07
C PHE A 79 -8.43 20.98 9.22
N PHE A 80 -8.50 20.81 7.89
CA PHE A 80 -9.17 21.77 6.99
C PHE A 80 -10.70 21.74 7.07
N LYS A 81 -11.28 20.64 7.58
CA LYS A 81 -12.73 20.47 7.72
C LYS A 81 -13.27 20.90 9.09
N ALA A 82 -12.39 21.30 10.01
CA ALA A 82 -12.69 21.85 11.33
C ALA A 82 -12.72 23.39 11.28
#